data_AF-A0A549YFS7-F1
#
_entry.id   AF-A0A549YFS7-F1
#
_cell.length_a   1.000
_cell.length_b   1.000
_cell.length_c   1.000
_cell.angle_alpha   90.00
_cell.angle_beta   90.00
_cell.angle_gamma   90.00
#
_symmetry.space_group_name_H-M   'P 1'
#
loop_
_entity.id
_entity.type
_entity.pdbx_description
1 polymer ?
#
loop_
_entity_poly.entity_id
_entity_poly.type
_entity_poly.pdbx_seq_one_letter_code
_entity_poly.pdbx_strand_id
1 'polypeptide(L)' 'MKEVKKSPDVEKIMELPISYEEKGKEKGKEIGKEIGKEKAIKEMALAMISEGASIAFIAKVTQLSKEEIERLRQEN' A
#
# COMPACT_ATOMS: atom_id res chain seq x y z
N MET A 1 -20.66 -17.55 42.90
CA MET A 1 -20.20 -17.26 41.52
C MET A 1 -20.01 -18.59 40.81
N LYS A 2 -20.69 -18.83 39.67
CA LYS A 2 -20.43 -20.02 38.87
C LYS A 2 -19.05 -19.85 38.25
N GLU A 3 -18.11 -20.71 38.65
CA GLU A 3 -16.81 -20.81 37.99
C GLU A 3 -17.05 -21.10 36.52
N VAL A 4 -16.72 -20.12 35.67
CA VAL A 4 -16.61 -20.33 34.24
C VAL A 4 -15.45 -21.33 34.09
N LYS A 5 -15.78 -22.61 33.93
CA LYS A 5 -14.79 -23.63 33.56
C LYS A 5 -13.98 -23.06 32.41
N LYS A 6 -12.66 -23.06 32.54
CA LYS A 6 -11.72 -22.86 31.43
C LYS A 6 -12.03 -23.94 30.39
N SER A 7 -13.00 -23.67 29.53
CA SER A 7 -13.26 -24.49 28.35
C SER A 7 -12.38 -23.93 27.23
N PRO A 8 -11.88 -24.80 26.33
CA PRO A 8 -11.08 -24.38 25.17
C PRO A 8 -11.76 -23.26 24.36
N ASP A 9 -13.10 -23.21 24.38
CA ASP A 9 -13.89 -22.20 23.69
C ASP A 9 -13.74 -20.78 24.30
N VAL A 10 -13.60 -20.67 25.62
CA VAL A 10 -13.43 -19.36 26.30
C VAL A 10 -12.04 -18.78 26.01
N GLU A 11 -11.01 -19.63 26.02
CA GLU A 11 -9.64 -19.23 25.66
C GLU A 11 -9.58 -18.77 24.19
N LYS A 12 -10.21 -19.53 23.29
CA LYS A 12 -10.30 -19.17 21.87
C LYS A 12 -11.02 -17.85 21.61
N ILE A 13 -12.06 -17.54 22.38
CA ILE A 13 -12.77 -16.25 22.29
C ILE A 13 -11.88 -15.09 22.76
N MET A 14 -11.05 -15.29 23.79
CA MET A 14 -10.12 -14.26 24.27
C MET A 14 -8.97 -13.98 23.30
N GLU A 15 -8.60 -14.93 22.45
CA GLU A 15 -7.60 -14.76 21.39
C GLU A 15 -8.12 -14.06 20.13
N LEU A 16 -9.44 -14.04 19.91
CA LEU A 16 -10.04 -13.41 18.73
C LEU A 16 -9.61 -11.94 18.55
N PRO A 17 -9.68 -11.05 19.56
CA PRO A 17 -9.27 -9.66 19.42
C PRO A 17 -7.81 -9.51 18.99
N ILE A 18 -6.90 -10.31 19.56
CA ILE A 18 -5.47 -10.31 19.22
C ILE A 18 -5.29 -10.70 17.75
N SER A 19 -5.95 -11.78 17.32
CA SER A 19 -5.92 -12.23 15.92
C SER A 19 -6.46 -11.17 14.95
N TYR A 20 -7.52 -10.43 15.30
CA TYR A 20 -8.04 -9.34 14.44
C TYR A 20 -7.09 -8.15 14.38
N GLU A 21 -6.46 -7.78 15.50
CA GLU A 21 -5.46 -6.71 15.54
C GLU A 21 -4.24 -7.04 14.67
N GLU A 22 -3.72 -8.27 14.78
CA GLU A 22 -2.60 -8.75 13.96
C GLU A 22 -2.95 -8.73 12.46
N LYS A 23 -4.13 -9.25 12.09
CA LYS A 23 -4.63 -9.17 10.71
C LYS A 23 -4.78 -7.74 10.23
N GLY A 24 -5.22 -6.82 11.10
CA GLY A 24 -5.32 -5.40 10.80
C GLY A 24 -3.96 -4.78 10.50
N LYS A 25 -2.94 -5.08 11.31
CA LYS A 25 -1.56 -4.63 11.10
C LYS A 25 -0.97 -5.18 9.80
N GLU A 26 -1.20 -6.46 9.52
CA GLU A 26 -0.73 -7.10 8.28
C GLU A 26 -1.35 -6.44 7.04
N LYS A 27 -2.67 -6.28 7.02
CA LYS A 27 -3.37 -5.56 5.95
C LYS A 27 -2.89 -4.12 5.80
N GLY A 28 -2.72 -3.40 6.91
CA GLY A 28 -2.21 -2.03 6.89
C GLY A 28 -0.82 -1.93 6.28
N LYS A 29 0.06 -2.90 6.57
CA LYS A 29 1.41 -2.97 5.98
C LYS A 29 1.38 -3.26 4.48
N GLU A 30 0.50 -4.16 4.04
CA GLU A 30 0.31 -4.47 2.62
C GLU A 30 -0.21 -3.27 1.84
N ILE A 31 -1.30 -2.65 2.30
CA ILE A 31 -1.88 -1.44 1.71
C ILE A 31 -0.84 -0.31 1.69
N GLY A 32 -0.13 -0.09 2.79
CA GLY A 32 0.91 0.94 2.88
C GLY A 32 2.05 0.72 1.88
N LYS A 33 2.45 -0.53 1.65
CA LYS A 33 3.46 -0.88 0.65
C LYS A 33 2.99 -0.60 -0.78
N GLU A 34 1.73 -0.90 -1.09
CA GLU A 34 1.15 -0.61 -2.41
C GLU A 34 1.04 0.89 -2.66
N ILE A 35 0.45 1.64 -1.72
CA ILE A 35 0.33 3.11 -1.81
C ILE A 35 1.71 3.77 -1.93
N GLY A 36 2.67 3.32 -1.11
CA GLY A 36 4.04 3.85 -1.13
C GLY A 36 4.73 3.61 -2.47
N LYS A 37 4.57 2.41 -3.03
CA LYS A 37 5.12 2.08 -4.36
C LYS A 37 4.51 2.96 -5.45
N GLU A 38 3.20 3.14 -5.45
CA GLU A 38 2.52 3.99 -6.46
C GLU A 38 2.97 5.45 -6.35
N LYS A 39 3.03 6.01 -5.14
CA LYS A 39 3.52 7.37 -4.92
C LYS A 39 4.96 7.57 -5.38
N ALA A 40 5.85 6.65 -5.02
CA ALA A 40 7.26 6.72 -5.40
C ALA A 40 7.44 6.68 -6.93
N ILE A 41 6.64 5.88 -7.64
CA ILE A 41 6.68 5.82 -9.11
C ILE A 41 6.25 7.16 -9.72
N LYS A 42 5.19 7.79 -9.20
CA LYS A 42 4.70 9.09 -9.68
C LYS A 42 5.70 10.22 -9.39
N GLU A 43 6.26 10.28 -8.17
CA GLU A 43 7.28 11.26 -7.80
C GLU A 43 8.54 11.12 -8.67
N MET A 44 8.98 9.89 -8.93
CA MET A 44 10.09 9.63 -9.83
C MET A 44 9.79 10.06 -11.27
N ALA A 45 8.58 9.80 -11.77
CA ALA A 45 8.16 10.25 -13.10
C ALA A 45 8.16 11.78 -13.20
N LEU A 46 7.65 12.50 -12.19
CA LEU A 46 7.68 13.96 -12.12
C LEU A 46 9.11 14.51 -12.14
N ALA A 47 10.00 13.93 -11.33
CA ALA A 47 11.42 14.30 -11.32
C ALA A 47 12.07 14.10 -12.70
N MET A 48 11.79 12.97 -13.37
CA MET A 48 12.30 12.73 -14.73
C MET A 48 11.75 13.72 -15.76
N ILE A 49 10.47 14.12 -15.65
CA ILE A 49 9.87 15.17 -16.49
C ILE A 49 10.60 16.50 -16.27
N SER A 50 10.85 16.88 -15.02
CA SER A 50 11.59 18.11 -14.68
C SER A 50 13.02 18.13 -15.21
N GLU A 51 13.69 16.97 -15.26
CA GLU A 51 15.01 16.79 -15.86
C GLU A 51 14.99 16.71 -17.40
N GLY A 52 13.80 16.85 -18.03
CA GLY A 52 13.66 16.86 -19.49
C GLY A 52 13.74 15.48 -20.14
N ALA A 53 13.55 14.40 -19.38
CA ALA A 53 13.54 13.05 -19.93
C ALA A 53 12.37 12.84 -20.92
N SER A 54 12.61 12.03 -21.95
CA SER A 54 11.57 11.73 -22.94
C SER A 54 10.44 10.88 -22.34
N ILE A 55 9.20 11.11 -22.79
CA ILE A 55 8.02 10.32 -22.39
C ILE A 55 8.24 8.81 -22.61
N ALA A 56 8.86 8.44 -23.72
CA ALA A 56 9.16 7.04 -24.03
C ALA A 56 10.15 6.41 -23.03
N PHE A 57 11.15 7.17 -22.57
CA PHE A 57 12.09 6.71 -21.55
C PHE A 57 11.41 6.56 -20.19
N ILE A 58 10.62 7.57 -19.80
CA ILE A 58 9.88 7.55 -18.53
C ILE A 58 8.96 6.32 -18.51
N ALA A 59 8.13 6.12 -19.54
CA ALA A 59 7.22 4.97 -19.63
C ALA A 59 7.95 3.62 -19.50
N LYS A 60 9.15 3.50 -20.09
CA LYS A 60 9.96 2.28 -19.99
C LYS A 60 10.45 2.01 -18.56
N VAL A 61 10.83 3.05 -17.82
CA VAL A 61 11.42 2.90 -16.47
C VAL A 61 10.34 2.79 -15.40
N THR A 62 9.30 3.61 -15.48
CA THR A 62 8.23 3.70 -14.47
C THR A 62 7.10 2.69 -14.72
N GLN A 63 7.05 2.10 -15.92
CA GLN A 63 5.94 1.27 -16.40
C GLN A 63 4.58 2.01 -16.45
N LEU A 64 4.60 3.33 -16.36
CA LEU A 64 3.40 4.15 -16.54
C LEU A 64 3.03 4.20 -18.03
N SER A 65 1.74 4.34 -18.29
CA SER A 65 1.25 4.62 -19.63
C SER A 65 1.70 6.03 -20.07
N LYS A 66 1.77 6.27 -21.38
CA LYS A 66 2.06 7.61 -21.88
C LYS A 66 0.96 8.58 -21.42
N GLU A 67 -0.30 8.16 -21.48
CA GLU A 67 -1.43 8.97 -21.01
C GLU A 67 -1.29 9.35 -19.52
N GLU A 68 -0.77 8.48 -18.66
CA GLU A 68 -0.48 8.79 -17.26
C GLU A 68 0.65 9.81 -17.09
N ILE A 69 1.73 9.67 -17.87
CA ILE A 69 2.87 10.60 -17.84
C ILE A 69 2.45 11.99 -18.33
N GLU A 70 1.63 12.04 -19.38
CA GLU A 70 1.09 13.28 -19.92
C GLU A 70 0.17 13.97 -18.91
N ARG A 71 -0.64 13.22 -18.15
CA ARG A 71 -1.43 13.77 -17.04
C ARG A 71 -0.54 14.35 -15.94
N LEU A 72 0.48 13.59 -15.49
CA LEU A 72 1.43 14.06 -14.48
C LEU A 72 2.15 15.35 -14.91
N ARG A 73 2.42 15.51 -16.21
CA ARG A 73 3.02 16.73 -16.77
C ARG A 73 2.10 17.94 -16.72
N GLN A 74 0.78 17.75 -16.75
CA GLN A 74 -0.23 18.83 -16.71
C GLN A 74 -0.62 19.22 -15.28
N GLU A 75 -0.43 18.31 -14.32
CA GLU A 75 -0.67 18.54 -12.89
C GLU A 75 0.47 19.30 -12.18
N ASN A 76 1.58 19.51 -12.88
CA ASN A 76 2.80 20.19 -12.41
C ASN A 76 2.94 21.55 -13.09
#